data_AF-A0A1A8J622-F1
#
_entry.id   AF-A0A1A8J622-F1
#
_cell.length_a   1.000
_cell.length_b   1.000
_cell.length_c   1.000
_cell.angle_alpha   90.00
_cell.angle_beta   90.00
_cell.angle_gamma   90.00
#
_symmetry.space_group_name_H-M   'P 1'
#
loop_
_entity.id
_entity.type
_entity.pdbx_description
1 polymer ?
#
loop_
_entity_poly.entity_id
_entity_poly.type
_entity_poly.pdbx_seq_one_letter_code
_entity_poly.pdbx_strand_id
1 'polypeptide(L)'
;DRRFRILHQWDWIYWKSQQGQRFKQALNVVHRFTREVVQKRRALIDQQRATNPTKTPQRKKDFVDIILLSQDEDGKGLTDEEILAEANTFMFAGHDTTASAICWTLYNLACHARHQDKCRQEVMDLIQGRDG
;
A
#
# COMPACT_ATOMS: atom_id res chain seq x y z
N ASP A 1 1.86 -18.09 20.08
CA ASP A 1 1.14 -16.84 20.39
C ASP A 1 1.82 -16.13 21.56
N ARG A 2 2.20 -14.85 21.39
CA ARG A 2 3.03 -14.07 22.35
C ARG A 2 2.28 -13.81 23.67
N ARG A 3 0.95 -13.88 23.62
CA ARG A 3 0.05 -13.68 24.78
C ARG A 3 0.23 -14.70 25.91
N PHE A 4 0.65 -15.92 25.61
CA PHE A 4 0.77 -17.00 26.60
C PHE A 4 2.21 -17.25 27.11
N ARG A 5 3.20 -16.50 26.63
CA ARG A 5 4.62 -16.68 27.00
C ARG A 5 5.17 -15.42 27.67
N ILE A 6 5.13 -15.39 28.99
CA ILE A 6 5.57 -14.24 29.83
C ILE A 6 6.99 -13.78 29.47
N LEU A 7 7.89 -14.71 29.15
CA LEU A 7 9.27 -14.39 28.74
C LEU A 7 9.35 -13.64 27.39
N HIS A 8 8.39 -13.85 26.47
CA HIS A 8 8.35 -13.13 25.20
C HIS A 8 7.74 -11.72 25.33
N GLN A 9 7.26 -11.32 26.51
CA GLN A 9 6.87 -9.92 26.78
C GLN A 9 8.11 -9.02 26.85
N TRP A 10 9.27 -9.58 27.25
CA TRP A 10 10.54 -8.86 27.28
C TRP A 10 11.10 -8.77 25.86
N ASP A 11 11.17 -7.56 25.31
CA ASP A 11 11.52 -7.35 23.90
C ASP A 11 12.89 -7.93 23.52
N TRP A 12 13.90 -7.81 24.39
CA TRP A 12 15.23 -8.35 24.12
C TRP A 12 15.23 -9.89 24.00
N ILE A 13 14.43 -10.58 24.81
CA ILE A 13 14.27 -12.05 24.76
C ILE A 13 13.51 -12.42 23.49
N TYR A 14 12.47 -11.67 23.17
CA TYR A 14 11.67 -11.88 21.97
C TYR A 14 12.52 -11.73 20.69
N TRP A 15 13.32 -10.68 20.57
CA TRP A 15 14.17 -10.45 19.39
C TRP A 15 15.27 -11.50 19.23
N LYS A 16 15.70 -12.16 20.32
CA LYS A 16 16.62 -13.31 20.28
C LYS A 16 15.93 -14.62 19.93
N SER A 17 14.60 -14.71 20.02
CA SER A 17 13.86 -15.91 19.66
C SER A 17 13.78 -16.14 18.14
N GLN A 18 13.58 -17.38 17.72
CA GLN A 18 13.35 -17.73 16.31
C GLN A 18 12.12 -16.99 15.73
N GLN A 19 11.08 -16.79 16.54
CA GLN A 19 9.87 -16.06 16.13
C GLN A 19 10.17 -14.58 15.87
N GLY A 20 10.91 -13.92 16.77
CA GLY A 20 11.32 -12.53 16.60
C GLY A 20 12.24 -12.34 15.40
N GLN A 21 13.16 -13.27 15.17
CA GLN A 21 14.02 -13.24 13.97
C GLN A 21 13.22 -13.38 12.67
N ARG A 22 12.27 -14.31 12.60
CA ARG A 22 11.36 -14.45 11.44
C ARG A 22 10.53 -13.20 11.21
N PHE A 23 9.99 -12.61 12.27
CA PHE A 23 9.23 -11.36 12.19
C PHE A 23 10.12 -10.20 11.69
N LYS A 24 11.36 -10.09 12.19
CA LYS A 24 12.33 -9.10 11.72
C LYS A 24 12.64 -9.27 10.23
N GLN A 25 12.82 -10.50 9.76
CA GLN A 25 13.05 -10.78 8.34
C GLN A 25 11.85 -10.36 7.48
N ALA A 26 10.62 -10.66 7.92
CA ALA A 26 9.41 -10.23 7.22
C ALA A 26 9.28 -8.70 7.20
N LEU A 27 9.52 -8.02 8.33
CA LEU A 27 9.54 -6.55 8.39
C LEU A 27 10.57 -5.94 7.44
N ASN A 28 11.76 -6.53 7.34
CA ASN A 28 12.79 -6.05 6.43
C ASN A 28 12.34 -6.09 4.97
N VAL A 29 11.59 -7.13 4.56
CA VAL A 29 11.03 -7.23 3.20
C VAL A 29 10.04 -6.09 2.95
N VAL A 30 9.13 -5.88 3.89
CA VAL A 30 8.10 -4.83 3.82
C VAL A 30 8.74 -3.44 3.76
N HIS A 31 9.64 -3.12 4.69
CA HIS A 31 10.31 -1.82 4.73
C HIS A 31 11.18 -1.58 3.49
N ARG A 32 11.86 -2.60 2.97
CA ARG A 32 12.65 -2.49 1.73
C ARG A 32 11.76 -2.11 0.56
N PHE A 33 10.64 -2.81 0.38
CA PHE A 33 9.72 -2.53 -0.72
C PHE A 33 9.16 -1.10 -0.63
N THR A 34 8.65 -0.71 0.54
CA THR A 34 8.12 0.65 0.77
C THR A 34 9.19 1.71 0.49
N ARG A 35 10.43 1.49 0.94
CA ARG A 35 11.55 2.41 0.68
C ARG A 35 11.85 2.55 -0.81
N GLU A 36 11.87 1.44 -1.56
CA GLU A 36 12.09 1.47 -3.00
C GLU A 36 11.01 2.27 -3.74
N VAL A 37 9.73 2.12 -3.35
CA VAL A 37 8.62 2.87 -3.94
C VAL A 37 8.77 4.37 -3.67
N VAL A 38 9.01 4.75 -2.42
CA VAL A 38 9.18 6.17 -2.03
C VAL A 38 10.39 6.79 -2.73
N GLN A 39 11.53 6.09 -2.79
CA GLN A 39 12.75 6.58 -3.45
C GLN A 39 12.56 6.76 -4.95
N LYS A 40 11.95 5.78 -5.64
CA LYS A 40 11.61 5.91 -7.07
C LYS A 40 10.73 7.12 -7.30
N ARG A 41 9.77 7.36 -6.41
CA ARG A 41 8.85 8.48 -6.55
C ARG A 41 9.51 9.82 -6.32
N ARG A 42 10.35 9.94 -5.29
CA ARG A 42 11.15 11.15 -5.04
C ARG A 42 12.04 11.49 -6.24
N ALA A 43 12.74 10.52 -6.81
CA ALA A 43 13.58 10.72 -7.99
C ALA A 43 12.79 11.25 -9.21
N LEU A 44 11.57 10.74 -9.44
CA LEU A 44 10.70 11.20 -10.52
C LEU A 44 10.25 12.66 -10.31
N ILE A 45 9.90 13.04 -9.07
CA ILE A 45 9.52 14.42 -8.74
C ILE A 45 10.70 15.36 -8.95
N ASP A 46 11.90 14.98 -8.50
CA ASP A 46 13.11 15.79 -8.65
C ASP A 46 13.49 15.98 -10.12
N GLN A 47 13.40 14.92 -10.94
CA GLN A 47 13.64 14.99 -12.38
C GLN A 47 12.64 15.92 -13.09
N GLN A 48 11.36 15.88 -12.69
CA GLN A 48 10.33 16.77 -13.24
C GLN A 48 10.58 18.24 -12.88
N ARG A 49 10.98 18.52 -11.63
CA ARG A 49 11.34 19.87 -11.19
C ARG A 49 12.54 20.42 -11.95
N ALA A 50 13.55 19.59 -12.21
CA ALA A 50 14.72 19.98 -12.99
C ALA A 50 14.41 20.28 -14.47
N THR A 51 13.47 19.55 -15.07
CA THR A 51 13.14 19.69 -16.51
C THR A 51 12.13 20.80 -16.79
N ASN A 52 11.22 21.12 -15.88
CA ASN A 52 10.20 22.15 -16.07
C ASN A 52 9.93 22.95 -14.78
N PRO A 53 10.86 23.83 -14.35
CA PRO A 53 10.76 24.55 -13.08
C PRO A 53 9.56 25.52 -12.99
N THR A 54 9.00 25.95 -14.12
CA THR A 54 7.92 26.96 -14.20
C THR A 54 6.53 26.38 -14.45
N LYS A 55 6.39 25.07 -14.69
CA LYS A 55 5.07 24.43 -14.88
C LYS A 55 4.69 23.68 -13.61
N THR A 56 3.60 24.12 -12.97
CA THR A 56 2.88 23.29 -11.99
C THR A 56 2.53 21.97 -12.68
N PRO A 57 2.97 20.81 -12.19
CA PRO A 57 2.69 19.56 -12.86
C PRO A 57 1.17 19.34 -12.90
N GLN A 58 0.57 19.43 -14.09
CA GLN A 58 -0.83 19.08 -14.38
C GLN A 58 -1.14 17.58 -14.20
N ARG A 59 -0.18 16.81 -13.66
CA ARG A 59 -0.32 15.40 -13.37
C ARG A 59 -1.14 15.23 -12.09
N LYS A 60 -2.11 14.31 -12.12
CA LYS A 60 -2.82 13.87 -10.90
C LYS A 60 -1.79 13.32 -9.92
N LYS A 61 -1.73 13.95 -8.73
CA LYS A 61 -0.90 13.48 -7.62
C LYS A 61 -1.46 12.16 -7.11
N ASP A 62 -0.62 11.14 -7.01
CA ASP A 62 -0.97 9.93 -6.27
C ASP A 62 -0.72 10.10 -4.77
N PHE A 63 -1.09 9.09 -3.97
CA PHE A 63 -0.94 9.15 -2.51
C PHE A 63 0.51 9.41 -2.06
N VAL A 64 1.48 8.78 -2.72
CA VAL A 64 2.91 8.95 -2.38
C VAL A 64 3.36 10.36 -2.74
N ASP A 65 2.88 10.93 -3.86
CA ASP A 65 3.11 12.33 -4.20
C ASP A 65 2.55 13.28 -3.15
N ILE A 66 1.35 12.99 -2.63
CA ILE A 66 0.73 13.82 -1.59
C ILE A 66 1.62 13.82 -0.35
N ILE A 67 1.98 12.64 0.18
CA ILE A 67 2.85 12.54 1.36
C ILE A 67 4.20 13.24 1.14
N LEU A 68 4.83 13.05 -0.01
CA LEU A 68 6.14 13.65 -0.33
C LEU A 68 6.10 15.18 -0.47
N LEU A 69 4.94 15.74 -0.84
CA LEU A 69 4.75 17.17 -1.08
C LEU A 69 3.97 17.87 0.03
N SER A 70 3.47 17.12 1.02
CA SER A 70 2.75 17.66 2.17
C SER A 70 3.68 18.54 3.01
N GLN A 71 3.15 19.69 3.41
CA GLN A 71 3.77 20.64 4.31
C GLN A 71 2.72 21.10 5.32
N ASP A 72 3.15 21.39 6.55
CA ASP A 72 2.31 22.02 7.56
C ASP A 72 2.18 23.54 7.34
N GLU A 73 1.52 24.23 8.27
CA GLU A 73 1.30 25.68 8.22
C GLU A 73 2.61 26.49 8.24
N ASP A 74 3.67 25.93 8.81
CA ASP A 74 5.01 26.52 8.86
C ASP A 74 5.86 26.15 7.63
N GLY A 75 5.30 25.43 6.66
CA GLY A 75 5.98 24.98 5.45
C GLY A 75 6.90 23.77 5.66
N LYS A 76 6.85 23.13 6.84
CA LYS A 76 7.68 21.96 7.16
C LYS A 76 7.01 20.69 6.66
N GLY A 77 7.79 19.90 5.90
CA GLY A 77 7.34 18.60 5.41
C GLY A 77 7.51 17.47 6.42
N LEU A 78 6.92 16.32 6.09
CA LEU A 78 7.09 15.08 6.86
C LEU A 78 8.55 14.61 6.85
N THR A 79 8.99 14.01 7.95
CA THR A 79 10.29 13.34 8.05
C THR A 79 10.29 12.06 7.22
N ASP A 80 11.47 11.59 6.81
CA ASP A 80 11.58 10.35 6.03
C ASP A 80 11.01 9.13 6.80
N GLU A 81 11.06 9.13 8.13
CA GLU A 81 10.48 8.08 8.96
C GLU A 81 8.94 8.10 8.91
N GLU A 82 8.33 9.28 9.04
CA GLU A 82 6.88 9.47 8.94
C GLU A 82 6.38 9.11 7.53
N ILE A 83 7.09 9.54 6.48
CA ILE A 83 6.77 9.20 5.09
C ILE A 83 6.77 7.69 4.90
N LEU A 84 7.80 6.99 5.40
CA LEU A 84 7.88 5.53 5.30
C LEU A 84 6.80 4.84 6.14
N ALA A 85 6.47 5.36 7.32
CA ALA A 85 5.43 4.79 8.18
C ALA A 85 4.04 4.88 7.52
N GLU A 86 3.67 6.05 6.99
CA GLU A 86 2.40 6.27 6.32
C GLU A 86 2.30 5.46 5.01
N ALA A 87 3.36 5.45 4.20
CA ALA A 87 3.42 4.64 3.00
C ALA A 87 3.27 3.13 3.32
N ASN A 88 3.89 2.67 4.42
CA ASN A 88 3.78 1.28 4.85
C ASN A 88 2.36 0.91 5.27
N THR A 89 1.72 1.77 6.07
CA THR A 89 0.33 1.59 6.51
C THR A 89 -0.62 1.50 5.33
N PHE A 90 -0.49 2.42 4.36
CA PHE A 90 -1.37 2.45 3.20
C PHE A 90 -1.18 1.23 2.28
N MET A 91 0.06 0.80 2.04
CA MET A 91 0.33 -0.41 1.25
C MET A 91 -0.25 -1.67 1.88
N PHE A 92 -0.17 -1.80 3.20
CA PHE A 92 -0.73 -2.95 3.91
C PHE A 92 -2.26 -2.92 3.89
N ALA A 93 -2.85 -1.80 4.31
CA ALA A 93 -4.30 -1.67 4.43
C ALA A 93 -5.02 -1.82 3.08
N GLY A 94 -4.46 -1.25 2.01
CA GLY A 94 -5.07 -1.28 0.68
C GLY A 94 -5.00 -2.65 0.00
N HIS A 95 -3.95 -3.44 0.27
CA HIS A 95 -3.74 -4.71 -0.44
C HIS A 95 -4.38 -5.91 0.27
N ASP A 96 -4.12 -6.11 1.56
CA ASP A 96 -4.52 -7.35 2.26
C ASP A 96 -6.04 -7.49 2.38
N THR A 97 -6.72 -6.36 2.67
CA THR A 97 -8.18 -6.31 2.82
C THR A 97 -8.89 -6.53 1.49
N THR A 98 -8.45 -5.87 0.42
CA THR A 98 -9.07 -5.97 -0.91
C THR A 98 -8.78 -7.32 -1.55
N ALA A 99 -7.56 -7.87 -1.39
CA ALA A 99 -7.23 -9.21 -1.85
C ALA A 99 -8.16 -10.25 -1.19
N SER A 100 -8.34 -10.17 0.13
CA SER A 100 -9.26 -11.05 0.85
C SER A 100 -10.70 -10.89 0.38
N ALA A 101 -11.18 -9.65 0.21
CA ALA A 101 -12.52 -9.36 -0.29
C ALA A 101 -12.74 -9.94 -1.71
N ILE A 102 -11.76 -9.79 -2.60
CA ILE A 102 -11.81 -10.34 -3.97
C ILE A 102 -11.82 -11.86 -3.91
N CYS A 103 -10.93 -12.49 -3.13
CA CYS A 103 -10.88 -13.95 -2.98
C CYS A 103 -12.24 -14.51 -2.53
N TRP A 104 -12.83 -13.92 -1.50
CA TRP A 104 -14.15 -14.34 -1.01
C TRP A 104 -15.27 -14.05 -2.00
N THR A 105 -15.21 -12.93 -2.70
CA THR A 105 -16.19 -12.60 -3.76
C THR A 105 -16.13 -13.65 -4.86
N LEU A 106 -14.95 -13.93 -5.40
CA LEU A 106 -14.76 -14.93 -6.45
C LEU A 106 -15.16 -16.33 -6.00
N TYR A 107 -14.82 -16.71 -4.76
CA TYR A 107 -15.27 -17.97 -4.17
C TYR A 107 -16.80 -18.07 -4.14
N ASN A 108 -17.48 -17.02 -3.65
CA ASN A 108 -18.95 -17.00 -3.58
C ASN A 108 -19.59 -17.05 -4.98
N LEU A 109 -19.02 -16.36 -5.97
CA LEU A 109 -19.51 -16.43 -7.35
C LEU A 109 -19.36 -17.84 -7.93
N ALA A 110 -18.22 -18.50 -7.69
CA ALA A 110 -18.00 -19.87 -8.13
C ALA A 110 -18.98 -20.87 -7.51
N CYS A 111 -19.36 -20.67 -6.24
CA CYS A 111 -20.36 -21.51 -5.56
C CYS A 111 -21.81 -21.20 -5.97
N HIS A 112 -22.08 -20.04 -6.58
CA HIS A 112 -23.45 -19.60 -6.90
C HIS A 112 -23.56 -19.12 -8.36
N ALA A 113 -23.61 -20.08 -9.29
CA ALA A 113 -23.62 -19.83 -10.74
C ALA A 113 -24.65 -18.78 -11.18
N ARG A 114 -25.87 -18.82 -10.64
CA ARG A 114 -26.92 -17.82 -10.95
C ARG A 114 -26.46 -16.37 -10.70
N HIS A 115 -25.75 -16.12 -9.60
CA HIS A 115 -25.26 -14.78 -9.27
C HIS A 115 -24.05 -14.42 -10.13
N GLN A 116 -23.16 -15.37 -10.38
CA GLN A 116 -22.03 -15.19 -11.29
C GLN A 116 -22.47 -14.79 -12.70
N ASP A 117 -23.44 -15.51 -13.27
CA ASP A 117 -23.92 -15.25 -14.63
C ASP A 117 -24.62 -13.89 -14.72
N LYS A 118 -25.38 -13.51 -13.69
CA LYS A 118 -26.00 -12.19 -13.59
C LYS A 118 -24.95 -11.08 -13.59
N CYS A 119 -23.94 -11.17 -12.72
CA CYS A 119 -22.86 -10.18 -12.65
C CYS A 119 -22.05 -10.13 -13.96
N ARG A 120 -21.79 -11.28 -14.58
CA ARG A 120 -21.10 -11.36 -15.86
C ARG A 120 -21.88 -10.65 -16.97
N GLN A 121 -23.18 -10.90 -17.06
CA GLN A 121 -24.04 -10.27 -18.06
C GLN A 121 -24.05 -8.74 -17.88
N GLU A 122 -24.23 -8.26 -16.65
CA GLU A 122 -24.22 -6.82 -16.33
C GLU A 122 -22.90 -6.14 -16.77
N VAL A 123 -21.76 -6.77 -16.50
CA VAL A 123 -20.45 -6.24 -16.93
C VAL A 123 -20.32 -6.25 -18.45
N MET A 124 -20.76 -7.31 -19.13
CA MET A 124 -20.70 -7.40 -20.59
C MET A 124 -21.59 -6.36 -21.27
N ASP A 125 -22.81 -6.14 -20.77
CA ASP A 125 -23.74 -5.15 -21.31
C ASP A 125 -23.16 -3.73 -21.21
N LEU A 126 -22.54 -3.39 -20.06
CA LEU A 126 -21.91 -2.09 -19.85
C LEU A 126 -20.67 -1.86 -20.74
N ILE A 127 -19.90 -2.91 -21.00
CA ILE A 127 -18.72 -2.82 -21.87
C ILE A 127 -19.14 -2.67 -23.33
N GLN A 128 -20.11 -3.45 -23.80
CA GLN A 128 -20.63 -3.35 -25.17
C GLN A 128 -21.28 -1.98 -25.45
N GLY A 129 -21.93 -1.38 -24.45
CA GLY A 129 -22.50 -0.03 -24.57
C GLY A 129 -21.46 1.12 -24.60
N ARG A 130 -20.17 0.85 -24.36
CA ARG A 130 -19.09 1.85 -24.39
C ARG A 130 -18.34 1.93 -25.72
N ASP A 131 -18.46 0.91 -26.55
CA ASP A 131 -17.81 0.82 -27.88
C ASP A 131 -18.74 1.25 -29.03
N GLY A 132 -19.88 1.90 -28.70
CA GLY A 132 -20.87 2.45 -29.65
C GLY A 132 -20.93 3.97 -29.64
#